data_AF-A0A7C1NEH7-F1
#
_entry.id   AF-A0A7C1NEH7-F1
#
_cell.length_a   1.000
_cell.length_b   1.000
_cell.length_c   1.000
_cell.angle_alpha   90.00
_cell.angle_beta   90.00
_cell.angle_gamma   90.00
#
_symmetry.space_group_name_H-M   'P 1'
#
loop_
_entity.id
_entity.type
_entity.pdbx_description
1 polymer ?
#
loop_
_entity_poly.entity_id
_entity_poly.type
_entity_poly.pdbx_seq_one_letter_code
_entity_poly.pdbx_strand_id
1 'polypeptide(L)'
;AGGLTRDAGDTAIVKRKSRRAKGEEEIATIDLVRLIQEGDTSLDVPVLEGDSIYVAKAGLIFVTGEVKRPDAYKFEDDTSVIKAITMAGGFTDKASAGRVKIIRKVDGKERIVDNVNMDDPVLSGDVIVIPESFF
;
A
#
# COMPACT_ATOMS: atom_id res chain seq x y z
N ALA A 1 16.69 16.96 -2.18
CA ALA A 1 16.16 15.96 -1.22
C ALA A 1 16.83 14.62 -1.53
N GLY A 2 17.20 13.83 -0.52
CA GLY A 2 17.97 12.58 -0.68
C GLY A 2 17.17 11.36 -1.13
N GLY A 3 16.17 11.53 -2.01
CA GLY A 3 15.29 10.45 -2.50
C GLY A 3 14.00 10.27 -1.69
N LEU A 4 13.24 9.22 -2.02
CA LEU A 4 12.02 8.81 -1.32
C LEU A 4 12.35 8.05 -0.03
N THR A 5 11.55 8.26 1.02
CA THR A 5 11.63 7.48 2.26
C THR A 5 10.95 6.11 2.08
N ARG A 6 11.25 5.15 2.96
CA ARG A 6 10.68 3.78 2.88
C ARG A 6 9.16 3.74 3.08
N ASP A 7 8.59 4.76 3.72
CA ASP A 7 7.16 4.93 3.97
C ASP A 7 6.45 5.82 2.94
N ALA A 8 7.20 6.38 1.97
CA ALA A 8 6.61 7.12 0.87
C ALA A 8 5.77 6.18 0.01
N GLY A 9 4.58 6.64 -0.32
CA GLY A 9 3.72 6.02 -1.32
C GLY A 9 4.23 6.29 -2.72
N ASP A 10 3.58 5.65 -3.67
CA ASP A 10 4.06 5.56 -5.05
C ASP A 10 3.49 6.70 -5.92
N THR A 11 2.77 7.64 -5.32
CA THR A 11 2.18 8.80 -6.00
C THR A 11 2.63 10.12 -5.38
N ALA A 12 3.08 11.04 -6.22
CA ALA A 12 3.24 12.46 -5.88
C ALA A 12 2.12 13.30 -6.48
N ILE A 13 1.70 14.32 -5.74
CA ILE A 13 0.69 15.30 -6.14
C ILE A 13 1.37 16.66 -6.15
N VAL A 14 1.39 17.31 -7.32
CA VAL A 14 1.82 18.70 -7.47
C VAL A 14 0.58 19.57 -7.50
N LYS A 15 0.46 20.46 -6.52
CA LYS A 15 -0.60 21.47 -6.46
C LYS A 15 -0.03 22.83 -6.86
N ARG A 16 -0.60 23.41 -7.90
CA ARG A 16 -0.22 24.73 -8.41
C ARG A 16 -1.39 25.69 -8.32
N LYS A 17 -1.16 26.88 -7.77
CA LYS A 17 -2.17 27.95 -7.77
C LYS A 17 -2.29 28.52 -9.19
N SER A 18 -3.48 28.43 -9.80
CA SER A 18 -3.71 29.02 -11.11
C SER A 18 -3.55 30.54 -11.03
N ARG A 19 -2.75 31.10 -11.95
CA ARG A 19 -2.61 32.56 -12.11
C ARG A 19 -3.76 33.17 -12.92
N ARG A 20 -4.51 32.34 -13.66
CA ARG A 20 -5.50 32.80 -14.66
C ARG A 20 -6.94 32.78 -14.13
N ALA A 21 -7.28 31.80 -13.30
CA ALA A 21 -8.60 31.69 -12.68
C ALA A 21 -8.44 31.83 -11.17
N LYS A 22 -8.99 32.92 -10.62
CA LYS A 22 -8.87 33.27 -9.20
C LYS A 22 -9.50 32.17 -8.33
N GLY A 23 -8.68 31.26 -7.82
CA GLY A 23 -9.07 30.18 -6.91
C GLY A 23 -9.07 28.76 -7.50
N GLU A 24 -8.71 28.57 -8.77
CA GLU A 24 -8.55 27.21 -9.32
C GLU A 24 -7.15 26.67 -9.00
N GLU A 25 -7.10 25.43 -8.51
CA GLU A 25 -5.86 24.68 -8.32
C GLU A 25 -5.66 23.76 -9.52
N GLU A 26 -4.49 23.85 -10.15
CA GLU A 26 -4.03 22.83 -11.10
C GLU A 26 -3.39 21.70 -10.29
N ILE A 27 -3.91 20.49 -10.45
CA ILE A 27 -3.41 19.30 -9.76
C ILE A 27 -2.81 18.37 -10.81
N ALA A 28 -1.52 18.08 -10.68
CA ALA A 28 -0.85 17.02 -11.43
C ALA A 28 -0.58 15.84 -10.50
N THR A 29 -0.99 14.65 -10.92
CA THR A 29 -0.72 13.39 -10.23
C THR A 29 0.38 12.65 -10.97
N ILE A 30 1.45 12.29 -10.27
CA ILE A 30 2.65 11.68 -10.82
C ILE A 30 2.80 10.30 -10.18
N ASP A 31 2.85 9.27 -11.02
CA ASP A 31 3.22 7.91 -10.62
C ASP A 31 4.75 7.84 -10.52
N LEU A 32 5.24 7.73 -9.28
CA LEU A 32 6.66 7.75 -8.95
C LEU A 32 7.35 6.43 -9.34
N VAL A 33 6.64 5.32 -9.36
CA VAL A 33 7.20 4.02 -9.77
C VAL A 33 7.52 4.07 -11.26
N ARG A 34 6.53 4.48 -12.08
CA ARG A 34 6.72 4.59 -13.52
C ARG A 34 7.76 5.65 -13.89
N LEU A 35 7.74 6.80 -13.21
CA LEU A 35 8.72 7.87 -13.48
C LEU A 35 10.15 7.47 -13.09
N ILE A 36 10.36 6.88 -11.91
CA ILE A 36 11.70 6.66 -11.34
C ILE A 36 12.27 5.29 -11.71
N GLN A 37 11.46 4.23 -11.64
CA GLN A 37 11.92 2.84 -11.85
C GLN A 37 11.82 2.45 -13.33
N GLU A 38 10.71 2.78 -13.98
CA GLU A 38 10.51 2.44 -15.40
C GLU A 38 11.07 3.51 -16.35
N GLY A 39 11.39 4.70 -15.82
CA GLY A 39 11.97 5.81 -16.59
C GLY A 39 10.98 6.50 -17.53
N ASP A 40 9.68 6.43 -17.25
CA ASP A 40 8.66 7.10 -18.04
C ASP A 40 8.70 8.62 -17.83
N THR A 41 9.51 9.30 -18.65
CA THR A 41 9.67 10.76 -18.62
C THR A 41 8.43 11.51 -19.06
N SER A 42 7.39 10.85 -19.60
CA SER A 42 6.13 11.53 -19.92
C SER A 42 5.37 12.00 -18.67
N LEU A 43 5.73 11.43 -17.51
CA LEU A 43 5.22 11.81 -16.20
C LEU A 43 6.05 12.91 -15.53
N ASP A 44 7.14 13.37 -16.17
CA ASP A 44 7.97 14.44 -15.62
C ASP A 44 7.23 15.79 -15.74
N VAL A 45 6.99 16.43 -14.60
CA VAL A 45 6.26 17.70 -14.51
C VAL A 45 7.21 18.78 -14.06
N PRO A 46 7.39 19.88 -14.83
CA PRO A 46 8.23 20.98 -14.40
C PRO A 46 7.64 21.62 -13.16
N VAL A 47 8.42 21.62 -12.09
CA VAL A 47 8.09 22.29 -10.83
C VAL A 47 8.34 23.78 -10.98
N LEU A 48 7.32 24.59 -10.69
CA LEU A 48 7.36 26.04 -10.79
C LEU A 48 7.36 26.69 -9.41
N GLU A 49 7.72 27.96 -9.36
CA GLU A 49 7.62 28.77 -8.15
C GLU A 49 6.18 28.79 -7.63
N GLY A 50 6.03 28.47 -6.33
CA GLY A 50 4.74 28.42 -5.65
C GLY A 50 4.02 27.07 -5.73
N ASP A 51 4.60 26.06 -6.38
CA ASP A 51 4.08 24.69 -6.34
C ASP A 51 4.26 24.06 -4.95
N SER A 52 3.23 23.33 -4.52
CA SER A 52 3.29 22.48 -3.33
C SER A 52 3.30 21.01 -3.77
N ILE A 53 4.33 20.27 -3.39
CA ILE A 53 4.47 18.85 -3.71
C ILE A 53 4.13 18.02 -2.48
N TYR A 54 3.19 17.11 -2.63
CA TYR A 54 2.76 16.17 -1.61
C TYR A 54 3.01 14.74 -2.07
N VAL A 55 3.72 13.95 -1.29
CA VAL A 55 3.83 12.50 -1.49
C VAL A 55 2.99 11.84 -0.40
N ALA A 56 1.96 11.08 -0.80
CA ALA A 56 1.14 10.35 0.16
C ALA A 56 2.00 9.28 0.84
N LYS A 57 1.71 8.93 2.10
CA LYS A 57 2.30 7.73 2.69
C LYS A 57 1.79 6.50 1.96
N ALA A 58 2.64 5.48 1.85
CA ALA A 58 2.20 4.20 1.32
C ALA A 58 1.07 3.64 2.20
N GLY A 59 0.15 2.91 1.57
CA GLY A 59 -0.80 2.10 2.31
C GLY A 59 -0.09 1.10 3.22
N LEU A 60 -0.79 0.60 4.23
CA LEU A 60 -0.29 -0.46 5.10
C LEU A 60 -1.20 -1.67 5.03
N ILE A 61 -0.63 -2.85 5.15
CA ILE A 61 -1.34 -4.07 5.52
C ILE A 61 -0.83 -4.56 6.86
N PHE A 62 -1.66 -5.27 7.60
CA PHE A 62 -1.29 -5.81 8.91
C PHE A 62 -1.30 -7.32 8.85
N VAL A 63 -0.20 -7.97 9.23
CA VAL A 63 -0.11 -9.43 9.28
C VAL A 63 0.04 -9.85 10.74
N THR A 64 -0.86 -10.71 11.21
CA THR A 64 -0.92 -11.10 12.62
C THR A 64 -1.22 -12.59 12.83
N GLY A 65 -0.92 -13.08 14.03
CA GLY A 65 -1.04 -14.49 14.41
C GLY A 65 0.21 -15.31 14.11
N GLU A 66 0.03 -16.52 13.61
CA GLU A 66 1.10 -17.53 13.44
C GLU A 66 1.98 -17.30 12.20
N VAL A 67 2.69 -16.17 12.20
CA VAL A 67 3.78 -15.84 11.28
C VAL A 67 5.04 -15.50 12.07
N LYS A 68 6.22 -15.57 11.45
CA LYS A 68 7.49 -15.36 12.17
C LYS A 68 7.67 -13.92 12.68
N ARG A 69 7.12 -12.94 11.97
CA ARG A 69 7.20 -11.51 12.32
C ARG A 69 5.84 -10.84 12.13
N PRO A 70 4.93 -10.91 13.10
CA PRO A 70 3.69 -10.15 13.08
C PRO A 70 3.99 -8.64 13.13
N ASP A 71 3.54 -7.87 12.13
CA ASP A 71 3.75 -6.42 12.06
C ASP A 71 2.86 -5.77 10.99
N ALA A 72 2.93 -4.44 10.88
CA ALA A 72 2.47 -3.68 9.73
C ALA A 72 3.53 -3.67 8.62
N TYR A 73 3.10 -3.89 7.38
CA TYR A 73 3.94 -3.91 6.19
C TYR A 73 3.46 -2.87 5.18
N LYS A 74 4.41 -2.27 4.44
CA LYS A 74 4.07 -1.40 3.32
C LYS A 74 3.22 -2.19 2.31
N PHE A 75 2.08 -1.63 1.95
CA PHE A 75 1.28 -2.11 0.84
C PHE A 75 1.97 -1.72 -0.46
N GLU A 76 2.18 -2.70 -1.33
CA GLU A 76 2.67 -2.52 -2.69
C GLU A 76 1.54 -2.91 -3.67
N ASP A 77 1.46 -2.22 -4.79
CA ASP A 77 0.58 -2.63 -5.88
C ASP A 77 1.00 -4.03 -6.34
N ASP A 78 0.05 -4.97 -6.39
CA ASP A 78 0.22 -6.44 -6.59
C ASP A 78 0.29 -7.32 -5.33
N THR A 79 0.20 -6.74 -4.12
CA THR A 79 0.35 -7.57 -2.91
C THR A 79 -0.75 -8.62 -2.81
N SER A 80 -0.35 -9.90 -2.80
CA SER A 80 -1.19 -11.05 -2.51
C SER A 80 -1.02 -11.53 -1.07
N VAL A 81 -1.90 -12.42 -0.61
CA VAL A 81 -1.83 -13.03 0.72
C VAL A 81 -0.49 -13.74 0.95
N ILE A 82 0.00 -14.50 -0.03
CA ILE A 82 1.30 -15.17 0.07
C ILE A 82 2.46 -14.18 0.12
N LYS A 83 2.42 -13.09 -0.65
CA LYS A 83 3.43 -12.03 -0.60
C LYS A 83 3.45 -11.40 0.79
N ALA A 84 2.29 -11.07 1.35
CA ALA A 84 2.17 -10.53 2.70
C ALA A 84 2.75 -11.46 3.79
N ILE A 85 2.41 -12.74 3.74
CA ILE A 85 2.95 -13.73 4.68
C ILE A 85 4.47 -13.91 4.51
N THR A 86 4.96 -13.82 3.27
CA THR A 86 6.40 -13.87 2.97
C THR A 86 7.14 -12.66 3.55
N MET A 87 6.57 -11.45 3.43
CA MET A 87 7.10 -10.26 4.09
C MET A 87 7.20 -10.47 5.62
N ALA A 88 6.20 -11.12 6.20
CA ALA A 88 6.16 -11.53 7.61
C ALA A 88 7.11 -12.68 7.98
N GLY A 89 7.96 -13.14 7.07
CA GLY A 89 8.96 -14.20 7.31
C GLY A 89 8.42 -15.62 7.14
N GLY A 90 7.21 -15.77 6.61
CA GLY A 90 6.50 -17.03 6.47
C GLY A 90 5.72 -17.44 7.72
N PHE A 91 5.01 -18.55 7.60
CA PHE A 91 4.29 -19.18 8.70
C PHE A 91 5.22 -19.67 9.82
N THR A 92 4.68 -19.77 11.04
CA THR A 92 5.26 -20.61 12.10
C THR A 92 4.83 -22.06 11.91
N ASP A 93 5.46 -22.98 12.64
CA ASP A 93 5.10 -24.40 12.62
C ASP A 93 3.70 -24.69 13.20
N LYS A 94 3.11 -23.72 13.90
CA LYS A 94 1.78 -23.83 14.49
C LYS A 94 0.68 -23.23 13.62
N ALA A 95 1.03 -22.63 12.48
CA ALA A 95 0.08 -21.94 11.64
C ALA A 95 -0.94 -22.90 11.02
N SER A 96 -2.20 -22.48 10.99
CA SER A 96 -3.23 -23.13 10.21
C SER A 96 -3.38 -22.44 8.85
N ALA A 97 -2.47 -22.76 7.93
CA ALA A 97 -2.37 -22.10 6.61
C ALA A 97 -3.68 -22.15 5.78
N GLY A 98 -4.52 -23.18 5.98
CA GLY A 98 -5.82 -23.28 5.31
C GLY A 98 -6.97 -22.48 5.95
N ARG A 99 -6.70 -21.75 7.05
CA ARG A 99 -7.71 -20.96 7.77
C ARG A 99 -7.33 -19.48 7.87
N VAL A 100 -6.49 -19.01 6.96
CA VAL A 100 -6.12 -17.58 6.86
C VAL A 100 -7.37 -16.75 6.60
N LYS A 101 -7.48 -15.62 7.28
CA LYS A 101 -8.61 -14.69 7.14
C LYS A 101 -8.12 -13.31 6.79
N ILE A 102 -8.93 -12.57 6.05
CA ILE A 102 -8.74 -11.12 5.86
C ILE A 102 -9.89 -10.39 6.55
N ILE A 103 -9.55 -9.44 7.43
CA ILE A 103 -10.48 -8.43 7.93
C ILE A 103 -10.28 -7.20 7.05
N ARG A 104 -11.33 -6.82 6.33
CA ARG A 104 -11.33 -5.72 5.36
C ARG A 104 -12.41 -4.71 5.69
N LYS A 105 -12.10 -3.43 5.59
CA LYS A 105 -13.09 -2.35 5.71
C LYS A 105 -13.63 -1.98 4.33
N VAL A 106 -14.91 -2.19 4.10
CA VAL A 106 -15.62 -1.80 2.87
C VAL A 106 -16.75 -0.84 3.26
N ASP A 107 -16.77 0.36 2.68
CA ASP A 107 -17.77 1.40 2.96
C ASP A 107 -17.94 1.71 4.46
N GLY A 108 -16.84 1.73 5.19
CA GLY A 108 -16.83 2.00 6.63
C GLY A 108 -17.18 0.80 7.51
N LYS A 109 -17.58 -0.34 6.95
CA LYS A 109 -17.96 -1.56 7.68
C LYS A 109 -16.88 -2.63 7.58
N GLU A 110 -16.63 -3.34 8.66
CA GLU A 110 -15.74 -4.49 8.66
C GLU A 110 -16.42 -5.70 8.03
N ARG A 111 -15.66 -6.41 7.20
CA ARG A 111 -16.03 -7.67 6.57
C ARG A 111 -14.91 -8.67 6.79
N ILE A 112 -15.28 -9.89 7.15
CA ILE A 112 -14.34 -11.01 7.26
C ILE A 112 -14.42 -11.84 5.98
N VAL A 113 -13.26 -12.18 5.43
CA VAL A 113 -13.09 -13.11 4.32
C VAL A 113 -12.42 -14.35 4.89
N ASP A 114 -13.15 -15.47 4.95
CA ASP A 114 -12.70 -16.71 5.60
C ASP A 114 -12.15 -17.77 4.62
N ASN A 115 -12.51 -17.70 3.33
CA ASN A 115 -12.06 -18.63 2.28
C ASN A 115 -11.02 -17.96 1.38
N VAL A 116 -9.92 -17.54 1.99
CA VAL A 116 -8.87 -16.77 1.31
C VAL A 116 -7.91 -17.72 0.60
N ASN A 117 -7.69 -17.52 -0.69
CA ASN A 117 -6.61 -18.18 -1.42
C ASN A 117 -5.30 -17.41 -1.24
N MET A 118 -4.18 -18.13 -1.34
CA MET A 118 -2.84 -17.54 -1.20
C MET A 118 -2.53 -16.49 -2.28
N ASP A 119 -3.13 -16.63 -3.46
CA ASP A 119 -2.97 -15.68 -4.57
C ASP A 119 -4.01 -14.55 -4.55
N ASP A 120 -4.95 -14.54 -3.60
CA ASP A 120 -5.94 -13.48 -3.52
C ASP A 120 -5.26 -12.14 -3.24
N PRO A 121 -5.69 -11.06 -3.92
CA PRO A 121 -5.13 -9.73 -3.70
C PRO A 121 -5.58 -9.18 -2.34
N VAL A 122 -4.64 -8.56 -1.65
CA VAL A 122 -4.91 -7.77 -0.44
C VAL A 122 -5.05 -6.29 -0.82
N LEU A 123 -5.74 -5.54 0.02
CA LEU A 123 -5.92 -4.10 -0.15
C LEU A 123 -5.23 -3.34 0.98
N SER A 124 -4.86 -2.09 0.71
CA SER A 124 -4.42 -1.18 1.77
C SER A 124 -5.46 -1.12 2.89
N GLY A 125 -5.01 -1.33 4.12
CA GLY A 125 -5.81 -1.38 5.34
C GLY A 125 -6.27 -2.77 5.76
N ASP A 126 -6.02 -3.81 4.96
CA ASP A 126 -6.38 -5.19 5.32
C ASP A 126 -5.60 -5.69 6.54
N VAL A 127 -6.28 -6.47 7.38
CA VAL A 127 -5.66 -7.26 8.46
C VAL A 127 -5.74 -8.73 8.09
N ILE A 128 -4.58 -9.34 7.88
CA ILE A 128 -4.40 -10.74 7.52
C ILE A 128 -4.12 -11.51 8.81
N VAL A 129 -5.04 -12.39 9.18
CA VAL A 129 -5.00 -13.15 10.42
C VAL A 129 -4.68 -14.60 10.12
N ILE A 130 -3.59 -15.09 10.69
CA ILE A 130 -3.14 -16.48 10.59
C ILE A 130 -3.43 -17.17 11.93
N PRO A 131 -4.46 -18.02 12.03
CA PRO A 131 -4.79 -18.68 13.29
C PRO A 131 -3.82 -19.81 13.63
N GLU A 132 -3.69 -20.09 14.93
CA GLU A 132 -3.02 -21.29 15.45
C GLU A 132 -3.83 -22.55 15.08
N SER A 133 -3.12 -23.62 14.75
CA SER A 133 -3.68 -24.94 14.54
C SER A 133 -3.89 -25.64 15.87
N PHE A 134 -5.14 -25.96 16.18
CA PHE A 134 -5.50 -26.77 17.33
C PHE A 134 -5.50 -28.23 16.86
N PHE A 135 -4.43 -28.96 17.18
CA PHE A 135 -4.34 -30.41 16.99
C PHE A 135 -4.48 -31.11 18.34
#